data_AF-A0A8C0CNZ4-F1
#
_entry.id   AF-A0A8C0CNZ4-F1
#
_cell.length_a   1.000
_cell.length_b   1.000
_cell.length_c   1.000
_cell.angle_alpha   90.00
_cell.angle_beta   90.00
_cell.angle_gamma   90.00
#
_symmetry.space_group_name_H-M   'P 1'
#
loop_
_entity.id
_entity.type
_entity.pdbx_description
1 polymer ?
#
loop_
_entity_poly.entity_id
_entity_poly.type
_entity_poly.pdbx_seq_one_letter_code
_entity_poly.pdbx_strand_id
1 'polypeptide(L)'
;MAVQISKKRKFVADGIFKAELNEFLTRELAEDGYSGVEVRVTPTRTEIIILATRTQNVLGEKGRRIRELTAVVQKRFGFPEGSVENKAQAPDHTLEAEVPPQCHLGELPSQRK
;
A
#
# COMPACT_ATOMS: atom_id res chain seq x y z
N MET A 1 -28.22 -2.84 3.07
CA MET A 1 -28.42 -2.51 4.50
C MET A 1 -27.12 -1.90 5.02
N ALA A 2 -27.13 -0.65 5.48
CA ALA A 2 -25.95 -0.06 6.11
C ALA A 2 -25.85 -0.59 7.54
N VAL A 3 -24.83 -1.40 7.83
CA VAL A 3 -24.58 -1.90 9.19
C VAL A 3 -24.19 -0.69 10.05
N GLN A 4 -25.03 -0.34 11.02
CA GLN A 4 -24.76 0.71 12.00
C GLN A 4 -23.63 0.24 12.93
N ILE A 5 -22.38 0.54 12.56
CA ILE A 5 -21.20 0.23 13.36
C ILE A 5 -20.86 1.42 14.26
N SER A 6 -20.60 1.15 15.54
CA SER A 6 -20.11 2.16 16.50
C SER A 6 -18.82 2.81 16.00
N LYS A 7 -18.69 4.13 16.16
CA LYS A 7 -17.51 4.91 15.73
C LYS A 7 -16.20 4.26 16.16
N LYS A 8 -16.12 3.76 17.40
CA LYS A 8 -14.93 3.05 17.91
C LYS A 8 -14.59 1.80 17.11
N ARG A 9 -15.59 0.97 16.79
CA ARG A 9 -15.41 -0.26 16.00
C ARG A 9 -15.06 0.04 14.55
N LYS A 10 -15.58 1.15 14.00
CA LYS A 10 -15.23 1.64 12.67
C LYS A 10 -13.73 1.99 12.60
N PHE A 11 -13.22 2.80 13.53
CA PHE A 11 -11.79 3.13 13.59
C PHE A 11 -10.89 1.90 13.72
N VAL A 12 -11.29 0.92 14.52
CA VAL A 12 -10.52 -0.33 14.66
C VAL A 12 -10.53 -1.11 13.33
N ALA A 13 -11.67 -1.23 12.66
CA ALA A 13 -11.75 -1.90 11.36
C ALA A 13 -10.94 -1.18 10.28
N ASP A 14 -11.00 0.15 10.20
CA ASP A 14 -10.21 0.97 9.28
C ASP A 14 -8.70 0.84 9.56
N GLY A 15 -8.32 0.77 10.84
CA GLY A 15 -6.92 0.56 11.25
C GLY A 15 -6.40 -0.82 10.87
N ILE A 16 -7.18 -1.87 11.10
CA ILE A 16 -6.84 -3.24 10.69
C ILE A 16 -6.71 -3.31 9.16
N PHE A 17 -7.62 -2.69 8.42
CA PHE A 17 -7.58 -2.61 6.97
C PHE A 17 -6.28 -1.95 6.47
N LYS A 18 -5.91 -0.80 7.04
CA LYS A 18 -4.67 -0.10 6.68
C LYS A 18 -3.44 -0.95 7.00
N ALA A 19 -3.42 -1.62 8.16
CA ALA A 19 -2.29 -2.46 8.57
C ALA A 19 -2.10 -3.67 7.64
N GLU A 20 -3.19 -4.36 7.30
CA GLU A 20 -3.15 -5.52 6.40
C GLU A 20 -2.70 -5.11 4.99
N LEU A 21 -3.24 -4.00 4.46
CA LEU A 21 -2.80 -3.45 3.17
C LEU A 21 -1.32 -3.06 3.18
N ASN A 22 -0.87 -2.40 4.26
CA ASN A 22 0.52 -1.99 4.37
C ASN A 22 1.46 -3.21 4.39
N GLU A 23 1.13 -4.25 5.16
CA GLU A 23 1.95 -5.47 5.20
C GLU A 23 1.99 -6.18 3.84
N PHE A 24 0.85 -6.28 3.16
CA PHE A 24 0.77 -6.88 1.83
C PHE A 24 1.61 -6.13 0.80
N LEU A 25 1.45 -4.79 0.72
CA LEU A 25 2.20 -3.96 -0.22
C LEU A 25 3.69 -3.90 0.11
N THR A 26 4.04 -3.88 1.40
CA THR A 26 5.46 -3.91 1.82
C THR A 26 6.14 -5.18 1.33
N ARG A 27 5.49 -6.34 1.42
CA ARG A 27 6.08 -7.61 0.95
C ARG A 27 6.18 -7.69 -0.58
N GLU A 28 5.13 -7.27 -1.28
CA GLU A 28 5.08 -7.34 -2.74
C GLU A 28 5.94 -6.29 -3.44
N LEU A 29 6.10 -5.11 -2.84
CA LEU A 29 6.79 -3.95 -3.42
C LEU A 29 8.06 -3.55 -2.66
N ALA A 30 8.55 -4.40 -1.74
CA ALA A 30 9.82 -4.19 -1.04
C ALA A 30 10.95 -3.93 -2.04
N GLU A 31 11.01 -4.73 -3.11
CA GLU A 31 12.02 -4.63 -4.15
C GLU A 31 11.85 -3.36 -5.00
N ASP A 32 10.65 -2.77 -5.06
CA ASP A 32 10.37 -1.60 -5.89
C ASP A 32 10.58 -0.27 -5.14
N GLY A 33 11.00 -0.33 -3.88
CA GLY A 33 11.26 0.85 -3.05
C GLY A 33 9.98 1.53 -2.59
N TYR A 34 9.02 0.71 -2.15
CA TYR A 34 7.84 1.15 -1.41
C TYR A 34 8.24 1.88 -0.12
N SER A 35 7.64 3.05 0.10
CA SER A 35 7.88 3.90 1.27
C SER A 35 6.67 4.02 2.18
N GLY A 36 5.46 3.79 1.67
CA GLY A 36 4.25 3.81 2.47
C GLY A 36 2.96 3.80 1.65
N VAL A 37 1.84 3.67 2.35
CA VAL A 37 0.50 3.74 1.75
C VAL A 37 -0.36 4.73 2.52
N GLU A 38 -1.02 5.59 1.76
CA GLU A 38 -2.06 6.47 2.26
C GLU A 38 -3.41 6.00 1.75
N VAL A 39 -4.34 5.75 2.67
CA VAL A 39 -5.69 5.28 2.35
C VAL A 39 -6.67 6.40 2.66
N ARG A 40 -7.40 6.86 1.64
CA ARG A 40 -8.48 7.83 1.77
C ARG A 40 -9.81 7.13 1.55
N VAL A 41 -10.51 6.84 2.64
CA VAL A 41 -11.81 6.19 2.61
C VAL A 41 -12.91 7.25 2.48
N THR A 42 -13.48 7.38 1.29
CA THR A 42 -14.71 8.16 1.06
C THR A 42 -15.89 7.19 1.04
N PRO A 43 -17.08 7.56 1.57
CA PRO A 43 -18.27 6.70 1.50
C PRO A 43 -18.63 6.24 0.08
N THR A 44 -18.24 7.00 -0.94
CA THR A 44 -18.48 6.68 -2.35
C THR A 44 -17.35 5.87 -2.99
N ARG A 45 -16.08 6.11 -2.60
CA ARG A 45 -14.88 5.51 -3.20
C ARG A 45 -13.73 5.42 -2.19
N THR A 46 -12.96 4.35 -2.24
CA THR A 46 -11.72 4.21 -1.48
C THR A 46 -10.55 4.47 -2.41
N GLU A 47 -9.75 5.48 -2.10
CA GLU A 47 -8.52 5.78 -2.83
C GLU A 47 -7.32 5.26 -2.04
N ILE A 48 -6.49 4.45 -2.67
CA ILE A 48 -5.26 3.91 -2.09
C ILE A 48 -4.09 4.52 -2.84
N ILE A 49 -3.30 5.32 -2.14
CA ILE A 49 -2.16 6.05 -2.69
C ILE A 49 -0.89 5.33 -2.22
N ILE A 50 -0.21 4.69 -3.15
CA ILE A 50 1.03 3.96 -2.92
C ILE A 50 2.18 4.93 -3.15
N LEU A 51 2.97 5.14 -2.11
CA LEU A 51 4.19 5.94 -2.14
C LEU A 51 5.36 4.99 -2.41
N ALA A 52 5.98 5.15 -3.57
CA ALA A 52 7.13 4.35 -3.96
C ALA A 52 8.09 5.17 -4.82
N THR A 53 9.38 4.87 -4.69
CA THR A 53 10.42 5.49 -5.53
C THR A 53 10.30 5.07 -6.99
N ARG A 54 9.98 3.80 -7.27
CA ARG A 54 9.80 3.27 -8.64
C ARG A 54 8.34 3.01 -8.98
N THR A 55 7.56 4.07 -9.16
CA THR A 55 6.13 3.97 -9.54
C THR A 55 5.89 3.13 -10.80
N GLN A 56 6.77 3.21 -11.80
CA GLN A 56 6.66 2.44 -13.05
C GLN A 56 6.62 0.92 -12.81
N ASN A 57 7.41 0.40 -11.88
CA ASN A 57 7.41 -1.02 -11.55
C ASN A 57 6.18 -1.43 -10.75
N VAL A 58 5.66 -0.52 -9.90
CA VAL A 58 4.40 -0.72 -9.15
C VAL A 58 3.21 -0.82 -10.11
N LEU A 59 3.19 0.01 -11.16
CA LEU A 59 2.20 -0.12 -12.24
C LEU A 59 2.40 -1.43 -13.00
N GLY A 60 3.66 -1.80 -13.28
CA GLY A 60 4.03 -2.94 -14.09
C GLY A 60 3.76 -2.72 -15.59
N GLU A 61 3.98 -3.75 -16.40
CA GLU A 61 3.74 -3.69 -17.85
C GLU A 61 2.28 -3.34 -18.15
N LYS A 62 2.05 -2.16 -18.75
CA LYS A 62 0.71 -1.63 -19.09
C LYS A 62 -0.27 -1.56 -17.90
N GLY A 63 0.22 -1.42 -16.67
CA GLY A 63 -0.65 -1.37 -15.49
C GLY A 63 -1.21 -2.74 -15.08
N ARG A 64 -0.60 -3.85 -15.51
CA ARG A 64 -1.06 -5.20 -15.16
C ARG A 64 -0.95 -5.48 -13.66
N ARG A 65 0.21 -5.15 -13.07
CA ARG A 65 0.51 -5.44 -11.66
C ARG A 65 -0.44 -4.71 -10.72
N ILE A 66 -0.69 -3.42 -10.98
CA ILE A 66 -1.63 -2.65 -10.16
C ILE A 66 -3.07 -3.18 -10.28
N ARG A 67 -3.50 -3.65 -11.45
CA ARG A 67 -4.83 -4.26 -11.64
C ARG A 67 -4.97 -5.57 -10.88
N GLU A 68 -3.93 -6.40 -10.86
CA GLU A 68 -3.88 -7.65 -10.10
C GLU A 68 -3.97 -7.37 -8.60
N LEU A 69 -3.18 -6.41 -8.09
CA LEU A 69 -3.24 -5.97 -6.71
C LEU A 69 -4.63 -5.44 -6.33
N THR A 70 -5.24 -4.60 -7.18
CA THR A 70 -6.61 -4.10 -6.94
C THR A 70 -7.62 -5.25 -6.93
N ALA A 71 -7.50 -6.23 -7.82
CA ALA A 71 -8.42 -7.38 -7.86
C ALA A 71 -8.33 -8.25 -6.60
N VAL A 72 -7.11 -8.45 -6.06
CA VAL A 72 -6.91 -9.17 -4.79
C VAL A 72 -7.58 -8.41 -3.64
N VAL A 73 -7.37 -7.10 -3.55
CA VAL A 73 -7.98 -6.24 -2.52
C VAL A 73 -9.51 -6.25 -2.65
N GLN A 74 -10.06 -6.08 -3.85
CA GLN A 74 -11.51 -6.14 -4.07
C GLN A 74 -12.11 -7.47 -3.62
N LYS A 75 -11.48 -8.60 -3.96
CA LYS A 75 -11.95 -9.94 -3.56
C LYS A 75 -11.81 -10.20 -2.05
N ARG A 76 -10.71 -9.77 -1.44
CA ARG A 76 -10.44 -9.95 0.00
C ARG A 76 -11.42 -9.17 0.88
N PHE A 77 -11.72 -7.93 0.48
CA PHE A 77 -12.50 -7.00 1.30
C PHE A 77 -13.97 -6.88 0.87
N GLY A 78 -14.37 -7.53 -0.23
CA GLY A 78 -15.75 -7.56 -0.71
C GLY A 78 -16.24 -6.20 -1.21
N PHE A 79 -15.34 -5.36 -1.74
CA PHE A 79 -15.73 -4.08 -2.32
C PHE A 79 -16.42 -4.26 -3.68
N PRO A 80 -17.39 -3.41 -4.03
CA PRO A 80 -17.94 -3.38 -5.38
C PRO A 80 -16.87 -3.07 -6.42
N GLU A 81 -17.02 -3.63 -7.62
CA GLU A 81 -16.13 -3.35 -8.75
C GLU A 81 -16.12 -1.83 -9.05
N GLY A 82 -14.93 -1.24 -9.11
CA GLY A 82 -14.75 0.20 -9.36
C GLY A 82 -14.91 1.11 -8.13
N SER A 83 -15.18 0.56 -6.93
CA SER A 83 -15.17 1.36 -5.69
C SER A 83 -13.77 1.59 -5.12
N VAL A 84 -12.76 0.86 -5.59
CA VAL A 84 -11.37 0.98 -5.16
C VAL A 84 -10.53 1.50 -6.32
N GLU A 85 -9.87 2.64 -6.11
CA GLU A 85 -8.94 3.24 -7.06
C GLU A 85 -7.53 3.31 -6.45
N ASN A 86 -6.56 2.71 -7.13
CA ASN A 86 -5.17 2.71 -6.71
C ASN A 86 -4.37 3.72 -7.53
N LYS A 87 -3.64 4.60 -6.85
CA LYS A 87 -2.74 5.59 -7.44
C LYS A 87 -1.32 5.34 -6.94
N ALA A 88 -0.33 5.44 -7.81
CA ALA A 88 1.08 5.40 -7.42
C ALA A 88 1.69 6.78 -7.60
N GLN A 89 2.30 7.30 -6.54
CA GLN A 89 2.94 8.61 -6.55
C GLN A 89 4.37 8.49 -6.02
N ALA A 90 5.31 9.17 -6.68
CA ALA A 90 6.65 9.32 -6.14
C ALA A 90 6.59 10.30 -4.95
N PRO A 91 7.28 10.01 -3.83
CA PRO A 91 7.38 10.98 -2.75
C PRO A 91 7.98 12.28 -3.30
N ASP A 92 7.32 13.41 -3.05
CA ASP A 92 7.84 14.72 -3.41
C ASP A 92 9.14 14.95 -2.63
N HIS A 93 10.26 15.10 -3.34
CA HIS A 93 11.59 15.24 -2.74
C HIS A 93 11.79 16.56 -1.96
N THR A 94 10.76 17.38 -1.76
CA THR A 94 10.91 18.73 -1.17
C THR A 94 10.64 18.82 0.33
N LEU A 95 10.13 17.78 0.99
CA LEU A 95 9.90 17.83 2.44
C LEU A 95 10.44 16.57 3.13
N GLU A 96 11.57 16.76 3.80
CA GLU A 96 12.28 15.74 4.55
C GLU A 96 11.40 15.14 5.66
N ALA A 97 11.15 13.84 5.54
CA ALA A 97 10.90 12.99 6.69
C ALA A 97 11.77 11.74 6.48
N GLU A 98 12.81 11.61 7.31
CA GLU A 98 13.66 10.43 7.39
C GLU A 98 12.81 9.16 7.37
N VAL A 99 12.85 8.43 6.26
CA VAL A 99 12.58 7.00 6.28
C VAL A 99 13.90 6.39 6.77
N PRO A 100 13.99 5.86 8.01
CA PRO A 100 15.20 5.16 8.41
C PRO A 100 15.42 3.99 7.44
N PRO A 101 16.67 3.74 7.01
CA PRO A 101 16.99 2.73 6.01
C PRO A 101 16.78 1.35 6.62
N GLN A 102 15.56 0.83 6.59
CA GLN A 102 15.27 -0.57 6.86
C GLN A 102 14.91 -1.26 5.57
N CYS A 103 15.96 -1.62 4.81
CA CYS A 103 16.05 -2.78 3.94
C CYS A 103 17.48 -2.85 3.37
N HIS A 104 18.48 -3.01 4.25
CA HIS A 104 19.76 -3.65 3.91
C HIS A 104 19.99 -4.71 5.00
N LEU A 105 19.30 -5.84 4.90
CA LEU A 105 19.68 -7.03 5.63
C LEU A 105 20.08 -8.10 4.61
N GLY A 106 21.39 -8.37 4.54
CA GLY A 106 22.06 -9.24 3.59
C GLY A 106 22.83 -8.38 2.57
N GLU A 107 24.14 -8.18 2.66
CA GLU A 107 25.19 -9.12 3.03
C GLU A 107 26.18 -8.49 4.03
N LEU A 108 26.42 -9.16 5.15
CA LEU A 108 27.65 -8.98 5.93
C LEU A 108 28.74 -9.78 5.21
N PRO A 109 29.77 -9.16 4.61
CA PRO A 109 30.93 -9.92 4.19
C PRO A 109 31.58 -10.50 5.44
N SER A 110 31.47 -11.81 5.57
CA SER A 110 32.18 -12.63 6.54
C SER A 110 33.67 -12.45 6.29
N GLN A 111 34.30 -11.54 7.03
CA GLN A 111 35.75 -11.47 7.09
C GLN A 111 36.27 -12.69 7.85
N ARG A 112 36.54 -13.75 7.09
CA ARG A 112 37.48 -14.82 7.44
C ARG A 112 38.48 -14.97 6.30
N LYS A 113 39.62 -14.30 6.40
CA LYS A 113 40.91 -14.94 6.71
C LYS A 113 42.01 -13.90 6.87
#